data_AF-A0A3D3QLE9-F1
#
_entry.id   AF-A0A3D3QLE9-F1
#
_cell.length_a   1.000
_cell.length_b   1.000
_cell.length_c   1.000
_cell.angle_alpha   90.00
_cell.angle_beta   90.00
_cell.angle_gamma   90.00
#
_symmetry.space_group_name_H-M   'P 1'
#
loop_
_entity.id
_entity.type
_entity.pdbx_description
1 polymer ?
#
loop_
_entity_poly.entity_id
_entity_poly.type
_entity_poly.pdbx_seq_one_letter_code
_entity_poly.pdbx_strand_id
1 'polypeptide(L)'
;MADMVNVTIDGNEVSVPKGTTVLEAAKTIGTEVPHYCYHPGMSSPAMCRLCLVEVEGAPKPMPGCVTTVMEGQVIHTQSDQALKNRRGVLEFYLVNHPLDCPICDMSGECNLQDYVHAEGREQGRGIEPKRVFGRDDFGGDVLFYGDRCVMCTRCVRFMSEVEQDHRLTVVERGNRSVIDTFFEEGLEGTHWHGNIVDICPVGALVSKDFLHKARAWDLAHTPSICDCSQGCNISLHTRDNLVQRIKPRENLDVNAWWLSDLCRMDYEWMNRGDRIEAPLDRSKGGSKVLGWKEALESILRATERSEGSVKAVASARASNEDLAAFKRLVKGLGGGEIVYRSPRIEKDIPLKGFPQLAVRRDRAPNTTGANIMGMIRVGDDSATGGLEDIAGHDGIVLVLGDALEDQPNTFGANAKLYVYVGQHESAATTSAHFVLPATTKAEGEGTFTNYEGRVQRFWRALDPPGMARPAWLVLGALAAELGCGEVVRSAADSFAIMGVDAFAGITYADIGDRGTVINEIVHVTGV
;
A
#
# COMPACT_ATOMS: atom_id res chain seq x y z
N MET A 1 -1.57 5.41 -33.29
CA MET A 1 -0.32 6.12 -32.93
C MET A 1 -0.72 7.52 -32.50
N ALA A 2 -0.29 7.97 -31.32
CA ALA A 2 -0.55 9.34 -30.90
C ALA A 2 0.25 10.30 -31.79
N ASP A 3 -0.34 11.43 -32.18
CA ASP A 3 0.40 12.50 -32.87
C ASP A 3 1.47 13.02 -31.92
N MET A 4 2.74 12.94 -32.33
CA MET A 4 3.88 13.42 -31.54
C MET A 4 4.21 14.86 -31.93
N VAL A 5 4.72 15.62 -30.96
CA VAL A 5 5.15 17.01 -31.12
C VAL A 5 6.60 17.13 -30.65
N ASN A 6 7.44 17.78 -31.45
CA ASN A 6 8.84 18.00 -31.12
C ASN A 6 9.03 19.40 -30.53
N VAL A 7 9.73 19.47 -29.40
CA VAL A 7 10.00 20.69 -28.63
C VAL A 7 11.44 20.67 -28.16
N THR A 8 12.07 21.84 -28.00
CA THR A 8 13.39 21.98 -27.38
C THR A 8 13.23 22.52 -25.96
N ILE A 9 13.72 21.79 -24.95
CA ILE A 9 13.66 22.17 -23.54
C ILE A 9 15.08 22.22 -22.98
N ASP A 10 15.53 23.40 -22.54
CA ASP A 10 16.88 23.65 -22.01
C ASP A 10 17.99 23.12 -22.95
N GLY A 11 17.77 23.23 -24.26
CA GLY A 11 18.68 22.76 -25.31
C GLY A 11 18.54 21.28 -25.70
N ASN A 12 17.67 20.50 -25.03
CA ASN A 12 17.40 19.10 -25.35
C ASN A 12 16.18 18.98 -26.28
N GLU A 13 16.29 18.22 -27.36
CA GLU A 13 15.15 17.88 -28.21
C GLU A 13 14.31 16.77 -27.57
N VAL A 14 13.01 17.01 -27.46
CA VAL A 14 12.06 16.10 -26.81
C VAL A 14 10.87 15.89 -27.75
N SER A 15 10.46 14.64 -27.92
CA SER A 15 9.24 14.28 -28.64
C SER A 15 8.21 13.73 -27.66
N VAL A 16 7.06 14.40 -27.55
CA VAL A 16 5.99 14.02 -26.62
C VAL A 16 4.63 13.96 -27.33
N PRO A 17 3.65 13.21 -26.80
CA PRO A 17 2.30 13.23 -27.34
C PRO A 17 1.70 14.65 -27.39
N LYS A 18 0.95 14.94 -28.45
CA LYS A 18 0.22 16.20 -28.58
C LYS A 18 -0.74 16.38 -27.42
N GLY A 19 -0.67 17.55 -26.78
CA GLY A 19 -1.48 17.88 -25.61
C GLY A 19 -0.73 17.74 -24.27
N THR A 20 0.47 17.17 -24.26
CA THR A 20 1.34 17.15 -23.08
C THR A 20 1.68 18.58 -22.64
N THR A 21 1.64 18.82 -21.32
CA THR A 21 2.01 20.11 -20.74
C THR A 21 3.53 20.32 -20.77
N VAL A 22 3.99 21.57 -20.72
CA VAL A 22 5.43 21.87 -20.62
C VAL A 22 6.06 21.22 -19.39
N LEU A 23 5.34 21.17 -18.27
CA LEU A 23 5.81 20.56 -17.03
C LEU A 23 6.04 19.05 -17.19
N GLU A 24 5.10 18.34 -17.82
CA GLU A 24 5.24 16.90 -18.09
C GLU A 24 6.31 16.61 -19.15
N ALA A 25 6.43 17.46 -20.16
CA ALA A 25 7.47 17.34 -21.18
C ALA A 25 8.88 17.58 -20.59
N ALA A 26 9.03 18.51 -19.65
CA ALA A 26 10.30 18.70 -18.94
C ALA A 26 10.66 17.47 -18.07
N LYS A 27 9.65 16.80 -17.48
CA LYS A 27 9.86 15.61 -16.65
C LYS A 27 10.43 14.43 -17.44
N THR A 28 10.13 14.29 -18.74
CA THR A 28 10.65 13.18 -19.56
C THR A 28 12.16 13.23 -19.79
N ILE A 29 12.78 14.41 -19.67
CA ILE A 29 14.24 14.60 -19.74
C ILE A 29 14.89 14.74 -18.36
N GLY A 30 14.15 14.44 -17.28
CA GLY A 30 14.67 14.52 -15.91
C GLY A 30 14.71 15.94 -15.32
N THR A 31 14.17 16.95 -16.02
CA THR A 31 14.08 18.31 -15.51
C THR A 31 12.84 18.46 -14.63
N GLU A 32 13.03 18.59 -13.32
CA GLU A 32 11.94 18.88 -12.40
C GLU A 32 11.68 20.39 -12.29
N VAL A 33 10.50 20.82 -12.73
CA VAL A 33 10.06 22.22 -12.59
C VAL A 33 9.27 22.36 -11.28
N PRO A 34 9.71 23.22 -10.32
CA PRO A 34 9.05 23.36 -9.02
C PRO A 34 7.58 23.78 -9.10
N HIS A 35 6.71 23.12 -8.33
CA HIS A 35 5.27 23.38 -8.35
C HIS A 35 4.55 22.96 -7.04
N TYR A 36 3.54 23.73 -6.62
CA TYR A 36 2.70 23.38 -5.46
C TYR A 36 1.28 22.97 -5.79
N CYS A 37 0.66 23.52 -6.85
CA CYS A 37 -0.74 23.24 -7.14
C CYS A 37 -0.95 22.14 -8.18
N TYR A 38 0.01 21.88 -9.06
CA TYR A 38 -0.12 20.81 -10.06
C TYR A 38 -0.04 19.44 -9.38
N HIS A 39 -0.90 18.50 -9.79
CA HIS A 39 -0.82 17.09 -9.43
C HIS A 39 -1.35 16.30 -10.65
N PRO A 40 -0.68 15.24 -11.11
CA PRO A 40 -1.03 14.57 -12.37
C PRO A 40 -2.44 13.96 -12.36
N GLY A 41 -2.94 13.55 -11.19
CA GLY A 41 -4.28 12.98 -11.02
C GLY A 41 -5.44 13.98 -10.87
N MET A 42 -5.23 15.28 -11.08
CA MET A 42 -6.26 16.32 -10.90
C MET A 42 -6.13 17.43 -11.95
N SER A 43 -7.10 18.33 -12.00
CA SER A 43 -7.00 19.56 -12.80
C SER A 43 -5.76 20.40 -12.39
N SER A 44 -5.45 21.46 -13.14
CA SER A 44 -4.35 22.38 -12.80
C SER A 44 -4.83 23.83 -12.86
N PRO A 45 -4.82 24.59 -11.75
CA PRO A 45 -5.37 25.94 -11.70
C PRO A 45 -4.31 27.02 -12.02
N ALA A 46 -3.06 26.61 -12.23
CA ALA A 46 -1.89 27.51 -12.38
C ALA A 46 -1.78 28.61 -11.30
N MET A 47 -2.33 28.37 -10.10
CA MET A 47 -2.49 29.42 -9.09
C MET A 47 -1.19 29.74 -8.34
N CYS A 48 -0.32 28.75 -8.12
CA CYS A 48 0.89 28.94 -7.32
C CYS A 48 1.98 29.73 -8.03
N ARG A 49 1.93 29.81 -9.37
CA ARG A 49 2.90 30.52 -10.22
C ARG A 49 4.37 30.11 -10.04
N LEU A 50 4.64 28.97 -9.38
CA LEU A 50 6.01 28.50 -9.19
C LEU A 50 6.60 27.88 -10.47
N CYS A 51 5.78 27.21 -11.27
CA CYS A 51 6.19 26.56 -12.53
C CYS A 51 6.28 27.51 -13.74
N LEU A 52 6.47 28.82 -13.53
CA LEU A 52 6.60 29.76 -14.64
C LEU A 52 7.92 29.52 -15.37
N VAL A 53 7.84 29.29 -16.68
CA VAL A 53 8.98 29.04 -17.57
C VAL A 53 9.00 30.07 -18.69
N GLU A 54 10.16 30.26 -19.29
CA GLU A 54 10.30 31.11 -20.47
C GLU A 54 10.05 30.29 -21.74
N VAL A 55 9.20 30.81 -22.60
CA VAL A 55 8.90 30.23 -23.91
C VAL A 55 9.28 31.26 -24.94
N GLU A 56 10.13 30.90 -25.90
CA GLU A 56 10.56 31.85 -26.92
C GLU A 56 9.37 32.41 -27.72
N GLY A 57 9.38 33.72 -27.94
CA GLY A 57 8.28 34.44 -28.57
C GLY A 57 7.10 34.78 -27.64
N ALA A 58 7.04 34.23 -26.42
CA ALA A 58 6.03 34.63 -25.45
C ALA A 58 6.43 35.96 -24.76
N PRO A 59 5.51 36.95 -24.64
CA PRO A 59 5.83 38.26 -24.05
C PRO A 59 6.01 38.23 -22.54
N LYS A 60 5.63 37.12 -21.89
CA LYS A 60 5.74 36.91 -20.45
C LYS A 60 5.96 35.42 -20.15
N PRO A 61 6.55 35.10 -18.99
CA PRO A 61 6.70 33.73 -18.53
C PRO A 61 5.37 33.00 -18.45
N MET A 62 5.36 31.76 -18.93
CA MET A 62 4.16 30.94 -19.11
C MET A 62 4.08 29.86 -18.03
N PRO A 63 2.89 29.56 -17.47
CA PRO A 63 2.73 28.50 -16.48
C PRO A 63 2.90 27.13 -17.13
N GLY A 64 3.97 26.41 -16.77
CA GLY A 64 4.30 25.12 -17.37
C GLY A 64 3.25 24.03 -17.13
N CYS A 65 2.48 24.13 -16.04
CA CYS A 65 1.48 23.14 -15.65
C CYS A 65 0.14 23.19 -16.41
N VAL A 66 -0.05 24.17 -17.31
CA VAL A 66 -1.26 24.29 -18.15
C VAL A 66 -0.94 24.65 -19.60
N THR A 67 0.27 25.18 -19.85
CA THR A 67 0.72 25.48 -21.22
C THR A 67 1.05 24.15 -21.90
N THR A 68 0.40 23.86 -23.02
CA THR A 68 0.70 22.68 -23.85
C THR A 68 1.85 22.97 -24.80
N VAL A 69 2.67 21.96 -25.09
CA VAL A 69 3.77 22.11 -26.04
C VAL A 69 3.25 22.20 -27.49
N MET A 70 3.92 23.00 -28.31
CA MET A 70 3.66 23.14 -29.75
C MET A 70 4.91 22.78 -30.56
N GLU A 71 4.71 22.41 -31.82
CA GLU A 71 5.80 21.97 -32.71
C GLU A 71 6.85 23.08 -32.87
N GLY A 72 8.13 22.73 -32.68
CA GLY A 72 9.26 23.64 -32.82
C GLY A 72 9.36 24.70 -31.72
N GLN A 73 8.59 24.58 -30.64
CA GLN A 73 8.67 25.50 -29.52
C GLN A 73 10.00 25.33 -28.76
N VAL A 74 10.59 26.43 -28.33
CA VAL A 74 11.80 26.44 -27.50
C VAL A 74 11.45 26.96 -26.10
N ILE A 75 11.85 26.20 -25.08
CA ILE A 75 11.47 26.41 -23.70
C ILE A 75 12.72 26.44 -22.83
N HIS A 76 12.84 27.47 -22.02
CA HIS A 76 13.92 27.64 -21.05
C HIS A 76 13.34 27.57 -19.65
N THR A 77 13.59 26.48 -18.94
CA THR A 77 13.13 26.30 -17.56
C THR A 77 14.09 26.94 -16.56
N GLN A 78 15.37 27.07 -16.93
CA GLN A 78 16.45 27.59 -16.09
C GLN A 78 16.94 28.99 -16.51
N SER A 79 16.13 29.75 -17.26
CA SER A 79 16.51 31.12 -17.64
C SER A 79 16.57 32.06 -16.42
N ASP A 80 17.34 33.15 -16.53
CA ASP A 80 17.42 34.19 -15.49
C ASP A 80 16.03 34.70 -15.10
N GLN A 81 15.12 34.82 -16.06
CA GLN A 81 13.76 35.27 -15.83
C GLN A 81 12.92 34.23 -15.09
N ALA A 82 13.06 32.94 -15.42
CA ALA A 82 12.38 31.85 -14.71
C ALA A 82 12.85 31.75 -13.25
N LEU A 83 14.18 31.74 -13.03
CA LEU A 83 14.78 31.69 -11.70
C LEU A 83 14.42 32.91 -10.84
N LYS A 84 14.44 34.11 -11.43
CA LYS A 84 14.02 35.34 -10.74
C LYS A 84 12.56 35.29 -10.30
N ASN A 85 11.68 34.73 -11.13
CA ASN A 85 10.27 34.55 -10.78
C ASN A 85 10.11 33.56 -9.63
N ARG A 86 10.76 32.39 -9.70
CA ARG A 86 10.69 31.37 -8.64
C ARG A 86 11.17 31.92 -7.31
N ARG A 87 12.31 32.61 -7.28
CA ARG A 87 12.82 33.33 -6.08
C ARG A 87 11.79 34.31 -5.52
N GLY A 88 11.13 35.08 -6.37
CA GLY A 88 10.09 36.03 -5.94
C GLY A 88 8.84 35.35 -5.38
N VAL A 89 8.37 34.28 -6.05
CA VAL A 89 7.19 33.51 -5.63
C VAL A 89 7.45 32.80 -4.30
N LEU A 90 8.60 32.14 -4.16
CA LEU A 90 9.00 31.48 -2.91
C LEU A 90 9.08 32.47 -1.75
N GLU A 91 9.61 33.67 -2.01
CA GLU A 91 9.63 34.73 -1.00
C GLU A 91 8.21 35.13 -0.56
N PHE A 92 7.26 35.30 -1.49
CA PHE A 92 5.87 35.61 -1.13
C PHE A 92 5.21 34.52 -0.28
N TYR A 93 5.53 33.24 -0.54
CA TYR A 93 5.05 32.15 0.31
C TYR A 93 5.63 32.24 1.72
N LEU A 94 6.92 32.55 1.85
CA LEU A 94 7.59 32.66 3.15
C LEU A 94 7.21 33.91 3.95
N VAL A 95 6.68 34.97 3.33
CA VAL A 95 6.26 36.19 4.04
C VAL A 95 5.31 35.83 5.19
N ASN A 96 4.27 35.05 4.90
CA ASN A 96 3.23 34.70 5.88
C ASN A 96 3.35 33.29 6.45
N HIS A 97 4.22 32.42 5.90
CA HIS A 97 4.41 31.07 6.42
C HIS A 97 5.11 31.10 7.80
N PRO A 98 4.65 30.33 8.79
CA PRO A 98 5.21 30.30 10.14
C PRO A 98 6.58 29.62 10.16
N LEU A 99 7.36 29.89 11.21
CA LEU A 99 8.68 29.29 11.43
C LEU A 99 8.57 27.94 12.17
N ASP A 100 7.66 27.10 11.70
CA ASP A 100 7.24 25.87 12.39
C ASP A 100 8.08 24.64 12.01
N CYS A 101 9.05 24.75 11.08
CA CYS A 101 9.80 23.60 10.56
C CYS A 101 10.33 22.62 11.63
N PRO A 102 10.78 23.06 12.83
CA PRO A 102 11.22 22.12 13.89
C PRO A 102 10.10 21.27 14.49
N ILE A 103 8.86 21.79 14.53
CA ILE A 103 7.69 21.12 15.12
C ILE A 103 6.76 20.51 14.06
N CYS A 104 6.89 20.96 12.80
CA CYS A 104 6.12 20.51 11.66
C CYS A 104 6.39 19.03 11.36
N ASP A 105 5.33 18.26 11.16
CA ASP A 105 5.42 16.82 10.90
C ASP A 105 5.95 16.50 9.49
N MET A 106 5.62 17.35 8.51
CA MET A 106 6.11 17.25 7.13
C MET A 106 7.59 17.65 6.96
N SER A 107 8.27 18.05 8.04
CA SER A 107 9.69 18.42 7.96
C SER A 107 10.52 17.24 7.43
N GLY A 108 11.35 17.49 6.42
CA GLY A 108 12.12 16.45 5.72
C GLY A 108 11.41 15.77 4.54
N GLU A 109 10.11 16.02 4.35
CA GLU A 109 9.35 15.63 3.15
C GLU A 109 8.46 16.78 2.64
N CYS A 110 8.90 18.02 2.89
CA CYS A 110 8.13 19.24 2.60
C CYS A 110 8.66 19.92 1.33
N ASN A 111 7.86 19.91 0.25
CA ASN A 111 8.25 20.57 -1.00
C ASN A 111 8.57 22.07 -0.81
N LEU A 112 7.91 22.77 0.13
CA LEU A 112 8.24 24.16 0.42
C LEU A 112 9.66 24.31 0.98
N GLN A 113 10.08 23.41 1.86
CA GLN A 113 11.43 23.39 2.39
C GLN A 113 12.44 23.12 1.27
N ASP A 114 12.18 22.10 0.45
CA ASP A 114 13.10 21.65 -0.58
C ASP A 114 13.28 22.70 -1.68
N TYR A 115 12.18 23.29 -2.17
CA TYR A 115 12.26 24.33 -3.20
C TYR A 115 12.87 25.63 -2.70
N VAL A 116 12.63 26.00 -1.44
CA VAL A 116 13.29 27.16 -0.82
C VAL A 116 14.78 26.90 -0.65
N HIS A 117 15.17 25.70 -0.25
CA HIS A 117 16.58 25.32 -0.13
C HIS A 117 17.29 25.35 -1.50
N ALA A 118 16.65 24.81 -2.53
CA ALA A 118 17.24 24.71 -3.86
C ALA A 118 17.33 26.05 -4.59
N GLU A 119 16.26 26.85 -4.55
CA GLU A 119 16.15 28.05 -5.41
C GLU A 119 15.73 29.33 -4.67
N GLY A 120 15.40 29.23 -3.39
CA GLY A 120 14.98 30.37 -2.57
C GLY A 120 16.11 31.38 -2.28
N ARG A 121 15.74 32.47 -1.62
CA ARG A 121 16.72 33.43 -1.09
C ARG A 121 17.30 32.91 0.22
N GLU A 122 18.58 33.17 0.45
CA GLU A 122 19.24 32.86 1.73
C GLU A 122 18.62 33.62 2.91
N GLN A 123 18.21 34.88 2.69
CA GLN A 123 17.58 35.72 3.71
C GLN A 123 16.27 36.32 3.20
N GLY A 124 15.23 36.20 4.02
CA GLY A 124 13.95 36.87 3.79
C GLY A 124 14.04 38.36 4.09
N ARG A 125 13.29 39.17 3.34
CA ARG A 125 13.22 40.63 3.54
C ARG A 125 12.08 41.08 4.46
N GLY A 126 11.12 40.19 4.74
CA GLY A 126 9.94 40.49 5.56
C GLY A 126 10.31 40.66 7.03
N ILE A 127 9.89 41.79 7.61
CA ILE A 127 10.05 42.13 9.04
C ILE A 127 8.70 42.36 9.72
N GLU A 128 7.63 42.29 8.93
CA GLU A 128 6.25 42.48 9.36
C GLU A 128 5.76 41.26 10.15
N PRO A 129 4.78 41.46 11.04
CA PRO A 129 4.13 40.34 11.72
C PRO A 129 3.43 39.43 10.70
N LYS A 130 3.62 38.12 10.88
CA LYS A 130 2.98 37.07 10.07
C LYS A 130 1.50 36.97 10.43
N ARG A 131 0.66 36.64 9.44
CA ARG A 131 -0.76 36.33 9.68
C ARG A 131 -0.91 35.06 10.53
N VAL A 132 -2.02 34.96 11.25
CA VAL A 132 -2.39 33.78 12.06
C VAL A 132 -3.85 33.41 11.79
N PHE A 133 -4.10 32.16 11.43
CA PHE A 133 -5.39 31.50 11.27
C PHE A 133 -5.61 30.41 12.32
N GLY A 134 -4.55 29.84 12.89
CA GLY A 134 -4.64 28.82 13.92
C GLY A 134 -4.83 27.41 13.38
N ARG A 135 -5.40 26.55 14.22
CA ARG A 135 -5.55 25.11 13.99
C ARG A 135 -7.02 24.72 14.08
N ASP A 136 -7.44 23.85 13.17
CA ASP A 136 -8.80 23.29 13.14
C ASP A 136 -8.77 21.78 12.95
N ASP A 137 -9.82 21.11 13.42
CA ASP A 137 -10.02 19.68 13.25
C ASP A 137 -11.05 19.44 12.15
N PHE A 138 -10.60 18.91 11.01
CA PHE A 138 -11.48 18.66 9.87
C PHE A 138 -12.22 17.32 9.97
N GLY A 139 -12.10 16.56 11.06
CA GLY A 139 -12.71 15.25 11.21
C GLY A 139 -11.90 14.12 10.53
N GLY A 140 -12.30 12.88 10.81
CA GLY A 140 -11.53 11.71 10.38
C GLY A 140 -10.10 11.72 10.93
N ASP A 141 -9.13 11.32 10.11
CA ASP A 141 -7.70 11.34 10.45
C ASP A 141 -6.99 12.66 10.05
N VAL A 142 -7.69 13.79 9.93
CA VAL A 142 -7.09 15.03 9.40
C VAL A 142 -7.13 16.19 10.38
N LEU A 143 -5.95 16.74 10.67
CA LEU A 143 -5.78 17.99 11.42
C LEU A 143 -5.26 19.09 10.50
N PHE A 144 -5.85 20.28 10.57
CA PHE A 144 -5.51 21.41 9.73
C PHE A 144 -4.76 22.51 10.50
N TYR A 145 -3.58 22.87 10.02
CA TYR A 145 -2.80 24.01 10.47
C TYR A 145 -2.87 25.13 9.42
N GLY A 146 -3.79 26.07 9.60
CA GLY A 146 -4.09 27.12 8.62
C GLY A 146 -2.89 28.02 8.33
N ASP A 147 -2.04 28.25 9.33
CA ASP A 147 -0.84 29.09 9.21
C ASP A 147 0.16 28.54 8.18
N ARG A 148 0.26 27.22 8.08
CA ARG A 148 1.20 26.53 7.18
C ARG A 148 0.68 26.44 5.75
N CYS A 149 -0.61 26.70 5.52
CA CYS A 149 -1.24 26.52 4.22
C CYS A 149 -0.73 27.52 3.17
N VAL A 150 -0.25 27.00 2.04
CA VAL A 150 0.19 27.77 0.86
C VAL A 150 -0.94 28.01 -0.15
N MET A 151 -2.20 27.73 0.22
CA MET A 151 -3.37 27.98 -0.62
C MET A 151 -3.23 27.41 -2.04
N CYS A 152 -2.74 26.17 -2.17
CA CYS A 152 -2.55 25.50 -3.48
C CYS A 152 -3.82 24.81 -4.00
N THR A 153 -4.86 24.77 -3.16
CA THR A 153 -6.19 24.16 -3.37
C THR A 153 -6.18 22.70 -3.84
N ARG A 154 -5.07 21.95 -3.64
CA ARG A 154 -5.04 20.51 -3.94
C ARG A 154 -6.09 19.74 -3.14
N CYS A 155 -6.23 20.01 -1.84
CA CYS A 155 -7.25 19.38 -0.98
C CYS A 155 -8.68 19.65 -1.44
N VAL A 156 -9.03 20.91 -1.69
CA VAL A 156 -10.37 21.32 -2.18
C VAL A 156 -10.70 20.64 -3.51
N ARG A 157 -9.73 20.57 -4.43
CA ARG A 157 -9.92 19.94 -5.74
C ARG A 157 -9.97 18.42 -5.65
N PHE A 158 -9.21 17.79 -4.77
CA PHE A 158 -9.35 16.37 -4.51
C PHE A 158 -10.78 16.03 -4.07
N MET A 159 -11.28 16.74 -3.05
CA MET A 159 -12.64 16.54 -2.55
C MET A 159 -13.71 16.78 -3.63
N SER A 160 -13.50 17.78 -4.50
CA SER A 160 -14.46 18.17 -5.53
C SER A 160 -14.42 17.30 -6.79
N GLU A 161 -13.23 16.97 -7.28
CA GLU A 161 -13.01 16.34 -8.59
C GLU A 161 -12.86 14.82 -8.47
N VAL A 162 -12.14 14.36 -7.45
CA VAL A 162 -11.72 12.96 -7.29
C VAL A 162 -12.66 12.22 -6.34
N GLU A 163 -12.86 12.72 -5.13
CA GLU A 163 -13.83 12.12 -4.19
C GLU A 163 -15.28 12.45 -4.57
N GLN A 164 -15.49 13.60 -5.23
CA GLN A 164 -16.82 14.14 -5.57
C GLN A 164 -17.75 14.18 -4.35
N ASP A 165 -17.19 14.69 -3.25
CA ASP A 165 -17.89 15.07 -2.03
C ASP A 165 -17.34 16.44 -1.59
N HIS A 166 -18.07 17.51 -1.93
CA HIS A 166 -17.61 18.90 -1.86
C HIS A 166 -17.58 19.44 -0.42
N ARG A 167 -16.78 18.83 0.45
CA ARG A 167 -16.73 19.20 1.87
C ARG A 167 -15.70 20.26 2.22
N LEU A 168 -14.68 20.45 1.39
CA LEU A 168 -13.67 21.49 1.58
C LEU A 168 -13.86 22.62 0.58
N THR A 169 -13.67 23.85 1.04
CA THR A 169 -13.76 25.05 0.20
C THR A 169 -12.73 26.10 0.62
N VAL A 170 -12.62 27.15 -0.18
CA VAL A 170 -11.87 28.37 0.18
C VAL A 170 -12.88 29.40 0.68
N VAL A 171 -12.76 29.81 1.93
CA VAL A 171 -13.54 30.92 2.49
C VAL A 171 -12.72 32.20 2.49
N GLU A 172 -13.37 33.34 2.65
CA GLU A 172 -12.76 34.68 2.62
C GLU A 172 -12.05 35.02 1.29
N ARG A 173 -11.42 36.19 1.22
CA ARG A 173 -10.73 36.68 0.02
C ARG A 173 -9.39 37.33 0.33
N GLY A 174 -8.41 37.13 -0.56
CA GLY A 174 -7.11 37.79 -0.51
C GLY A 174 -6.19 37.16 0.53
N ASN A 175 -5.52 37.98 1.32
CA ASN A 175 -4.63 37.48 2.39
C ASN A 175 -5.37 36.81 3.56
N ARG A 176 -6.70 36.96 3.63
CA ARG A 176 -7.58 36.31 4.61
C ARG A 176 -8.13 34.96 4.16
N SER A 177 -7.87 34.55 2.91
CA SER A 177 -8.35 33.27 2.41
C SER A 177 -7.77 32.11 3.22
N VAL A 178 -8.66 31.20 3.62
CA VAL A 178 -8.36 30.00 4.42
C VAL A 178 -9.16 28.81 3.86
N ILE A 179 -8.62 27.60 4.01
CA ILE A 179 -9.34 26.38 3.66
C ILE A 179 -10.23 26.04 4.84
N ASP A 180 -11.48 25.70 4.57
CA ASP A 180 -12.46 25.38 5.60
C ASP A 180 -13.44 24.30 5.12
N THR A 181 -14.17 23.70 6.05
CA THR A 181 -15.20 22.70 5.78
C THR A 181 -16.57 23.34 5.51
N PHE A 182 -17.45 22.68 4.74
CA PHE A 182 -18.73 23.24 4.31
C PHE A 182 -19.89 23.03 5.31
N PHE A 183 -19.73 22.25 6.39
CA PHE A 183 -20.75 21.97 7.41
C PHE A 183 -20.09 21.51 8.73
N GLU A 184 -20.85 21.42 9.82
CA GLU A 184 -20.38 20.92 11.14
C GLU A 184 -19.84 19.47 11.11
N GLU A 185 -20.11 18.69 10.06
CA GLU A 185 -19.74 17.27 9.95
C GLU A 185 -18.29 17.02 9.47
N GLY A 186 -17.58 18.04 8.99
CA GLY A 186 -16.20 17.91 8.50
C GLY A 186 -16.02 16.83 7.44
N LEU A 187 -14.98 16.00 7.59
CA LEU A 187 -14.60 14.90 6.69
C LEU A 187 -15.09 13.53 7.19
N GLU A 188 -15.79 13.46 8.33
CA GLU A 188 -16.25 12.19 8.90
C GLU A 188 -17.23 11.47 7.95
N GLY A 189 -17.11 10.16 7.86
CA GLY A 189 -17.94 9.34 6.97
C GLY A 189 -17.57 9.40 5.48
N THR A 190 -16.56 10.19 5.09
CA THR A 190 -15.91 10.03 3.79
C THR A 190 -14.89 8.88 3.86
N HIS A 191 -14.39 8.41 2.70
CA HIS A 191 -13.59 7.17 2.63
C HIS A 191 -12.24 7.33 1.95
N TRP A 192 -11.97 8.52 1.39
CA TRP A 192 -10.76 8.80 0.64
C TRP A 192 -10.09 10.11 1.08
N HIS A 193 -10.54 10.73 2.17
CA HIS A 193 -10.07 12.04 2.57
C HIS A 193 -8.59 12.03 2.98
N GLY A 194 -8.04 10.91 3.47
CA GLY A 194 -6.62 10.81 3.85
C GLY A 194 -5.65 11.12 2.71
N ASN A 195 -6.08 11.02 1.45
CA ASN A 195 -5.27 11.44 0.30
C ASN A 195 -4.97 12.95 0.30
N ILE A 196 -5.79 13.78 0.96
CA ILE A 196 -5.51 15.22 1.06
C ILE A 196 -4.27 15.51 1.91
N VAL A 197 -3.92 14.62 2.85
CA VAL A 197 -2.68 14.68 3.63
C VAL A 197 -1.48 14.38 2.72
N ASP A 198 -1.58 13.33 1.90
CA ASP A 198 -0.49 12.92 0.99
C ASP A 198 -0.18 13.98 -0.07
N ILE A 199 -1.20 14.60 -0.66
CA ILE A 199 -1.01 15.59 -1.73
C ILE A 199 -0.66 16.98 -1.21
N CYS A 200 -0.78 17.24 0.10
CA CYS A 200 -0.50 18.56 0.67
C CYS A 200 1.01 18.83 0.57
N PRO A 201 1.46 19.85 -0.18
CA PRO A 201 2.90 20.09 -0.40
C PRO A 201 3.62 20.66 0.83
N VAL A 202 2.90 20.85 1.93
CA VAL A 202 3.33 21.49 3.18
C VAL A 202 2.64 20.82 4.36
N GLY A 203 3.12 21.04 5.58
CA GLY A 203 2.51 20.49 6.81
C GLY A 203 1.23 21.18 7.28
N ALA A 204 0.38 21.61 6.35
CA ALA A 204 -0.91 22.22 6.66
C ALA A 204 -2.00 21.19 6.92
N LEU A 205 -1.99 20.05 6.23
CA LEU A 205 -2.89 18.93 6.46
C LEU A 205 -2.03 17.78 6.96
N VAL A 206 -2.30 17.28 8.16
CA VAL A 206 -1.51 16.22 8.78
C VAL A 206 -2.42 15.11 9.28
N SER A 207 -1.90 13.87 9.25
CA SER A 207 -2.56 12.70 9.82
C SER A 207 -2.53 12.83 11.35
N LYS A 208 -3.68 12.66 12.01
CA LYS A 208 -3.74 12.66 13.49
C LYS A 208 -3.02 11.44 14.05
N ASP A 209 -3.18 10.29 13.39
CA ASP A 209 -2.53 9.04 13.74
C ASP A 209 -1.01 9.15 13.68
N PHE A 210 -0.45 9.72 12.61
CA PHE A 210 1.00 9.79 12.46
C PHE A 210 1.66 10.96 13.22
N LEU A 211 0.86 11.95 13.65
CA LEU A 211 1.35 13.18 14.27
C LEU A 211 2.31 12.89 15.44
N HIS A 212 3.56 13.34 15.32
CA HIS A 212 4.60 13.19 16.35
C HIS A 212 5.08 11.74 16.62
N LYS A 213 4.69 10.74 15.80
CA LYS A 213 5.22 9.37 15.91
C LYS A 213 6.67 9.26 15.47
N ALA A 214 7.02 9.86 14.32
CA ALA A 214 8.37 9.81 13.76
C ALA A 214 8.64 11.00 12.83
N ARG A 215 9.91 11.21 12.46
CA ARG A 215 10.29 12.15 11.38
C ARG A 215 10.44 11.41 10.07
N ALA A 216 10.25 12.11 8.96
CA ALA A 216 10.31 11.51 7.62
C ALA A 216 11.65 10.82 7.34
N TRP A 217 12.77 11.40 7.76
CA TRP A 217 14.11 10.84 7.59
C TRP A 217 14.44 9.65 8.52
N ASP A 218 13.62 9.38 9.53
CA ASP A 218 13.79 8.22 10.42
C ASP A 218 13.11 6.96 9.86
N LEU A 219 12.32 7.09 8.79
CA LEU A 219 11.49 6.02 8.26
C LEU A 219 12.20 5.28 7.12
N ALA A 220 12.22 3.95 7.20
CA ALA A 220 12.50 3.13 6.04
C ALA A 220 11.24 2.99 5.19
N HIS A 221 11.39 3.02 3.86
CA HIS A 221 10.28 2.92 2.91
C HIS A 221 10.37 1.60 2.16
N THR A 222 9.37 0.73 2.34
CA THR A 222 9.34 -0.58 1.68
C THR A 222 8.08 -0.72 0.82
N PRO A 223 8.20 -1.03 -0.48
CA PRO A 223 7.05 -1.31 -1.32
C PRO A 223 6.26 -2.53 -0.81
N SER A 224 4.93 -2.43 -0.81
CA SER A 224 4.02 -3.50 -0.41
C SER A 224 2.65 -3.34 -1.06
N ILE A 225 1.70 -4.19 -0.68
CA ILE A 225 0.32 -4.23 -1.18
C ILE A 225 -0.67 -4.13 0.00
N CYS A 226 -1.75 -3.37 -0.15
CA CYS A 226 -2.77 -3.23 0.89
C CYS A 226 -3.54 -4.54 1.13
N ASP A 227 -4.25 -4.64 2.26
CA ASP A 227 -4.99 -5.85 2.63
C ASP A 227 -6.36 -6.02 1.94
N CYS A 228 -6.72 -5.20 0.95
CA CYS A 228 -8.00 -5.36 0.24
C CYS A 228 -7.83 -5.98 -1.15
N SER A 229 -8.91 -6.58 -1.68
CA SER A 229 -8.88 -7.27 -2.97
C SER A 229 -8.58 -6.38 -4.17
N GLN A 230 -8.70 -5.05 -4.05
CA GLN A 230 -8.23 -4.11 -5.07
C GLN A 230 -6.72 -4.27 -5.33
N GLY A 231 -5.95 -4.62 -4.31
CA GLY A 231 -4.49 -4.75 -4.42
C GLY A 231 -3.77 -3.41 -4.56
N CYS A 232 -4.27 -2.33 -3.92
CA CYS A 232 -3.62 -1.01 -3.99
C CYS A 232 -2.13 -1.11 -3.61
N ASN A 233 -1.29 -0.48 -4.42
CA ASN A 233 0.14 -0.43 -4.18
C ASN A 233 0.42 0.61 -3.10
N ILE A 234 1.18 0.20 -2.09
CA ILE A 234 1.49 1.01 -0.92
C ILE A 234 2.98 1.02 -0.64
N SER A 235 3.39 1.97 0.19
CA SER A 235 4.68 2.01 0.85
C SER A 235 4.46 1.84 2.35
N LEU A 236 5.08 0.82 2.94
CA LEU A 236 5.17 0.66 4.38
C LEU A 236 6.30 1.54 4.89
N HIS A 237 5.96 2.49 5.77
CA HIS A 237 6.94 3.34 6.41
C HIS A 237 7.23 2.78 7.80
N THR A 238 8.45 2.29 8.03
CA THR A 238 8.80 1.55 9.25
C THR A 238 9.89 2.25 10.05
N ARG A 239 9.85 2.06 11.36
CA ARG A 239 10.87 2.49 12.33
C ARG A 239 10.79 1.61 13.57
N ASP A 240 11.94 1.27 14.14
CA ASP A 240 12.05 0.47 15.37
C ASP A 240 11.33 -0.89 15.23
N ASN A 241 11.41 -1.49 14.04
CA ASN A 241 10.70 -2.72 13.65
C ASN A 241 9.17 -2.67 13.80
N LEU A 242 8.57 -1.48 13.65
CA LEU A 242 7.13 -1.27 13.62
C LEU A 242 6.73 -0.48 12.38
N VAL A 243 5.54 -0.75 11.84
CA VAL A 243 4.92 0.08 10.81
C VAL A 243 4.39 1.35 11.47
N GLN A 244 4.84 2.52 11.02
CA GLN A 244 4.44 3.81 11.60
C GLN A 244 3.29 4.46 10.82
N ARG A 245 3.23 4.23 9.50
CA ARG A 245 2.15 4.67 8.61
C ARG A 245 2.20 3.93 7.27
N ILE A 246 1.10 4.00 6.52
CA ILE A 246 1.01 3.56 5.13
C ILE A 246 0.79 4.77 4.22
N LYS A 247 1.56 4.88 3.13
CA LYS A 247 1.32 5.84 2.05
C LYS A 247 1.00 5.13 0.73
N PRO A 248 0.21 5.74 -0.18
CA PRO A 248 0.04 5.20 -1.53
C PRO A 248 1.37 5.15 -2.28
N ARG A 249 1.51 4.15 -3.15
CA ARG A 249 2.58 4.07 -4.14
C ARG A 249 1.97 4.18 -5.53
N GLU A 250 2.64 4.91 -6.42
CA GLU A 250 2.16 5.17 -7.77
C GLU A 250 2.07 3.88 -8.59
N ASN A 251 0.88 3.56 -9.09
CA ASN A 251 0.65 2.50 -10.07
C ASN A 251 -0.62 2.80 -10.89
N LEU A 252 -0.45 3.32 -12.10
CA LEU A 252 -1.53 3.76 -12.98
C LEU A 252 -2.50 2.62 -13.37
N ASP A 253 -2.05 1.37 -13.29
CA ASP A 253 -2.86 0.21 -13.63
C ASP A 253 -3.77 -0.27 -12.48
N VAL A 254 -3.60 0.26 -11.26
CA VAL A 254 -4.34 -0.22 -10.08
C VAL A 254 -4.99 0.92 -9.30
N ASN A 255 -4.18 1.72 -8.61
CA ASN A 255 -4.65 2.75 -7.69
C ASN A 255 -4.23 4.17 -8.10
N ALA A 256 -3.52 4.29 -9.22
CA ALA A 256 -2.85 5.50 -9.68
C ALA A 256 -2.03 6.14 -8.56
N TRP A 257 -2.56 7.14 -7.85
CA TRP A 257 -1.91 7.82 -6.73
C TRP A 257 -2.66 7.67 -5.40
N TRP A 258 -3.82 7.03 -5.40
CA TRP A 258 -4.80 7.12 -4.33
C TRP A 258 -4.82 5.87 -3.44
N LEU A 259 -5.25 6.05 -2.20
CA LEU A 259 -5.45 4.97 -1.23
C LEU A 259 -6.67 5.27 -0.37
N SER A 260 -7.52 4.28 -0.10
CA SER A 260 -8.67 4.47 0.78
C SER A 260 -8.23 4.57 2.24
N ASP A 261 -9.00 5.29 3.03
CA ASP A 261 -8.71 5.48 4.46
C ASP A 261 -8.76 4.13 5.21
N LEU A 262 -9.68 3.26 4.80
CA LEU A 262 -9.75 1.88 5.28
C LEU A 262 -8.45 1.09 5.08
N CYS A 263 -7.76 1.27 3.94
CA CYS A 263 -6.50 0.56 3.70
C CYS A 263 -5.31 1.27 4.34
N ARG A 264 -5.39 2.59 4.50
CA ARG A 264 -4.36 3.43 5.13
C ARG A 264 -4.21 3.12 6.62
N MET A 265 -5.33 2.88 7.29
CA MET A 265 -5.38 2.63 8.74
C MET A 265 -5.24 1.15 9.11
N ASP A 266 -5.29 0.24 8.13
CA ASP A 266 -5.23 -1.21 8.35
C ASP A 266 -3.78 -1.71 8.46
N TYR A 267 -3.05 -1.22 9.47
CA TYR A 267 -1.66 -1.61 9.72
C TYR A 267 -1.34 -2.04 11.15
N GLU A 268 -2.12 -1.61 12.14
CA GLU A 268 -1.84 -1.86 13.56
C GLU A 268 -1.78 -3.35 13.89
N TRP A 269 -2.56 -4.18 13.18
CA TRP A 269 -2.55 -5.63 13.37
C TRP A 269 -1.17 -6.26 13.09
N MET A 270 -0.35 -5.65 12.22
CA MET A 270 1.02 -6.11 11.95
C MET A 270 1.99 -5.76 13.09
N ASN A 271 1.65 -4.75 13.91
CA ASN A 271 2.45 -4.29 15.05
C ASN A 271 2.07 -4.97 16.37
N ARG A 272 1.10 -5.88 16.36
CA ARG A 272 0.67 -6.62 17.55
C ARG A 272 1.85 -7.39 18.15
N GLY A 273 1.99 -7.32 19.48
CA GLY A 273 3.05 -7.98 20.23
C GLY A 273 2.71 -9.40 20.68
N ASP A 274 1.47 -9.86 20.55
CA ASP A 274 1.01 -11.19 20.97
C ASP A 274 1.19 -12.24 19.86
N ARG A 275 2.39 -12.25 19.27
CA ARG A 275 2.76 -13.12 18.15
C ARG A 275 3.25 -14.48 18.63
N ILE A 276 3.01 -15.50 17.80
CA ILE A 276 3.65 -16.81 17.99
C ILE A 276 5.13 -16.65 17.62
N GLU A 277 6.03 -16.84 18.59
CA GLU A 277 7.47 -16.64 18.40
C GLU A 277 8.24 -17.93 18.13
N ALA A 278 7.70 -19.10 18.49
CA ALA A 278 8.39 -20.37 18.33
C ALA A 278 7.42 -21.52 18.04
N PRO A 279 7.86 -22.58 17.32
CA PRO A 279 7.06 -23.78 17.15
C PRO A 279 6.70 -24.40 18.50
N LEU A 280 5.43 -24.76 18.69
CA LEU A 280 4.92 -25.40 19.89
C LEU A 280 4.42 -26.81 19.56
N ASP A 281 4.75 -27.77 20.42
CA ASP A 281 4.18 -29.12 20.44
C ASP A 281 3.34 -29.31 21.70
N ARG A 282 2.05 -29.63 21.49
CA ARG A 282 1.04 -29.88 22.51
C ARG A 282 0.50 -31.32 22.44
N SER A 283 1.07 -32.18 21.61
CA SER A 283 0.59 -33.54 21.34
C SER A 283 0.51 -34.46 22.57
N LYS A 284 1.30 -34.18 23.62
CA LYS A 284 1.36 -34.96 24.86
C LYS A 284 0.75 -34.23 26.08
N GLY A 285 0.03 -33.13 25.85
CA GLY A 285 -0.44 -32.23 26.90
C GLY A 285 0.64 -31.26 27.39
N GLY A 286 0.23 -30.04 27.72
CA GLY A 286 1.14 -28.91 27.94
C GLY A 286 1.65 -28.30 26.62
N SER A 287 2.50 -27.28 26.71
CA SER A 287 3.06 -26.59 25.53
C SER A 287 4.58 -26.61 25.58
N LYS A 288 5.21 -27.43 24.74
CA LYS A 288 6.67 -27.54 24.63
C LYS A 288 7.16 -26.69 23.45
N VAL A 289 8.09 -25.78 23.70
CA VAL A 289 8.79 -25.03 22.65
C VAL A 289 9.79 -25.95 21.93
N LEU A 290 9.77 -25.96 20.60
CA LEU A 290 10.63 -26.78 19.76
C LEU A 290 11.52 -25.93 18.84
N GLY A 291 12.67 -26.49 18.47
CA GLY A 291 13.42 -26.01 17.31
C GLY A 291 12.74 -26.44 15.99
N TRP A 292 12.99 -25.72 14.88
CA TRP A 292 12.36 -26.03 13.59
C TRP A 292 12.60 -27.47 13.10
N LYS A 293 13.83 -27.97 13.20
CA LYS A 293 14.13 -29.35 12.81
C LYS A 293 13.31 -30.36 13.61
N GLU A 294 13.26 -30.19 14.93
CA GLU A 294 12.51 -31.09 15.83
C GLU A 294 11.00 -31.00 15.57
N ALA A 295 10.48 -29.80 15.31
CA ALA A 295 9.08 -29.58 14.96
C ALA A 295 8.70 -30.31 13.66
N LEU A 296 9.48 -30.12 12.59
CA LEU A 296 9.23 -30.76 11.29
C LEU A 296 9.27 -32.30 11.40
N GLU A 297 10.30 -32.85 12.03
CA GLU A 297 10.40 -34.30 12.25
C GLU A 297 9.25 -34.85 13.10
N SER A 298 8.75 -34.08 14.07
CA SER A 298 7.64 -34.51 14.94
C SER A 298 6.31 -34.48 14.21
N ILE A 299 6.09 -33.48 13.37
CA ILE A 299 4.92 -33.41 12.48
C ILE A 299 4.95 -34.58 11.49
N LEU A 300 6.07 -34.86 10.84
CA LEU A 300 6.19 -35.97 9.89
C LEU A 300 5.87 -37.32 10.56
N ARG A 301 6.44 -37.60 11.73
CA ARG A 301 6.11 -38.80 12.52
C ARG A 301 4.64 -38.85 12.93
N ALA A 302 4.01 -37.71 13.21
CA ALA A 302 2.59 -37.64 13.53
C ALA A 302 1.72 -37.91 12.30
N THR A 303 2.12 -37.42 11.12
CA THR A 303 1.43 -37.68 9.85
C THR A 303 1.48 -39.15 9.46
N GLU A 304 2.61 -39.84 9.63
CA GLU A 304 2.73 -41.28 9.38
C GLU A 304 1.78 -42.15 10.23
N ARG A 305 1.41 -41.65 11.41
CA ARG A 305 0.54 -42.34 12.36
C ARG A 305 -0.93 -41.95 12.23
N SER A 306 -1.20 -40.89 11.49
CA SER A 306 -2.54 -40.31 11.36
C SER A 306 -3.17 -40.78 10.06
N GLU A 307 -3.99 -41.82 10.15
CA GLU A 307 -4.82 -42.27 9.02
C GLU A 307 -6.13 -41.48 9.00
N GLY A 308 -6.52 -40.92 7.85
CA GLY A 308 -7.81 -40.24 7.69
C GLY A 308 -7.83 -39.27 6.52
N SER A 309 -9.00 -38.74 6.20
CA SER A 309 -9.11 -37.66 5.23
C SER A 309 -8.56 -36.34 5.80
N VAL A 310 -8.11 -35.45 4.92
CA VAL A 310 -7.61 -34.13 5.30
C VAL A 310 -8.73 -33.09 5.14
N LYS A 311 -8.90 -32.24 6.16
CA LYS A 311 -9.70 -31.03 6.10
C LYS A 311 -8.80 -29.84 6.38
N ALA A 312 -8.86 -28.83 5.53
CA ALA A 312 -7.91 -27.73 5.55
C ALA A 312 -8.58 -26.37 5.45
N VAL A 313 -8.10 -25.41 6.25
CA VAL A 313 -8.51 -24.01 6.22
C VAL A 313 -7.30 -23.17 5.82
N ALA A 314 -7.47 -22.32 4.80
CA ALA A 314 -6.49 -21.35 4.37
C ALA A 314 -7.02 -19.92 4.60
N SER A 315 -6.11 -18.94 4.53
CA SER A 315 -6.44 -17.53 4.65
C SER A 315 -6.26 -16.83 3.32
N ALA A 316 -7.26 -16.08 2.88
CA ALA A 316 -7.14 -15.21 1.71
C ALA A 316 -6.19 -14.00 1.92
N ARG A 317 -5.57 -13.88 3.10
CA ARG A 317 -4.45 -12.97 3.38
C ARG A 317 -3.08 -13.63 3.23
N ALA A 318 -3.02 -14.94 3.00
CA ALA A 318 -1.77 -15.63 2.74
C ALA A 318 -1.30 -15.38 1.30
N SER A 319 0.03 -15.37 1.10
CA SER A 319 0.61 -15.16 -0.23
C SER A 319 0.29 -16.31 -1.18
N ASN A 320 0.40 -16.08 -2.48
CA ASN A 320 0.27 -17.17 -3.45
C ASN A 320 1.26 -18.30 -3.10
N GLU A 321 2.49 -17.97 -2.69
CA GLU A 321 3.52 -18.95 -2.32
C GLU A 321 3.07 -19.81 -1.14
N ASP A 322 2.49 -19.19 -0.12
CA ASP A 322 1.98 -19.89 1.06
C ASP A 322 0.81 -20.80 0.69
N LEU A 323 -0.15 -20.29 -0.08
CA LEU A 323 -1.33 -21.04 -0.52
C LEU A 323 -0.95 -22.23 -1.41
N ALA A 324 0.04 -22.07 -2.29
CA ALA A 324 0.51 -23.14 -3.16
C ALA A 324 1.26 -24.22 -2.37
N ALA A 325 2.14 -23.82 -1.44
CA ALA A 325 2.84 -24.76 -0.56
C ALA A 325 1.85 -25.52 0.34
N PHE A 326 0.82 -24.85 0.85
CA PHE A 326 -0.25 -25.46 1.62
C PHE A 326 -1.04 -26.49 0.81
N LYS A 327 -1.41 -26.15 -0.42
CA LYS A 327 -2.07 -27.08 -1.35
C LYS A 327 -1.22 -28.31 -1.64
N ARG A 328 0.10 -28.14 -1.83
CA ARG A 328 1.03 -29.27 -2.02
C ARG A 328 1.09 -30.17 -0.79
N LEU A 329 1.13 -29.60 0.41
CA LEU A 329 1.10 -30.35 1.67
C LEU A 329 -0.20 -31.16 1.81
N VAL A 330 -1.36 -30.53 1.58
CA VAL A 330 -2.67 -31.21 1.62
C VAL A 330 -2.70 -32.37 0.61
N LYS A 331 -2.17 -32.17 -0.60
CA LYS A 331 -2.05 -33.24 -1.61
C LYS A 331 -1.15 -34.39 -1.14
N GLY A 332 0.00 -34.09 -0.53
CA GLY A 332 0.92 -35.10 0.00
C GLY A 332 0.36 -35.93 1.15
N LEU A 333 -0.63 -35.38 1.87
CA LEU A 333 -1.33 -36.08 2.96
C LEU A 333 -2.57 -36.86 2.49
N GLY A 334 -2.72 -37.10 1.18
CA GLY A 334 -3.83 -37.85 0.61
C GLY A 334 -4.92 -37.00 -0.04
N GLY A 335 -4.75 -35.68 -0.08
CA GLY A 335 -5.70 -34.76 -0.66
C GLY A 335 -6.86 -34.42 0.28
N GLY A 336 -7.60 -33.38 -0.07
CA GLY A 336 -8.68 -32.86 0.75
C GLY A 336 -9.19 -31.55 0.18
N GLU A 337 -10.38 -31.17 0.66
CA GLU A 337 -10.95 -29.87 0.37
C GLU A 337 -10.23 -28.79 1.20
N ILE A 338 -9.88 -27.69 0.55
CA ILE A 338 -9.30 -26.52 1.20
C ILE A 338 -10.34 -25.41 1.14
N VAL A 339 -10.77 -24.96 2.31
CA VAL A 339 -11.70 -23.84 2.42
C VAL A 339 -10.96 -22.59 2.89
N TYR A 340 -11.50 -21.41 2.63
CA TYR A 340 -11.01 -20.16 3.19
C TYR A 340 -12.17 -19.26 3.59
N ARG A 341 -11.91 -18.32 4.49
CA ARG A 341 -12.86 -17.28 4.86
C ARG A 341 -12.33 -15.93 4.39
N SER A 342 -13.23 -15.05 3.99
CA SER A 342 -12.86 -13.68 3.62
C SER A 342 -13.91 -12.68 4.11
N PRO A 343 -13.50 -11.64 4.84
CA PRO A 343 -14.41 -10.60 5.28
C PRO A 343 -14.89 -9.79 4.08
N ARG A 344 -16.16 -9.40 4.14
CA ARG A 344 -16.85 -8.64 3.10
C ARG A 344 -17.63 -7.50 3.72
N ILE A 345 -17.56 -6.35 3.06
CA ILE A 345 -18.47 -5.24 3.34
C ILE A 345 -19.76 -5.43 2.52
N GLU A 346 -20.79 -4.62 2.79
CA GLU A 346 -22.09 -4.76 2.12
C GLU A 346 -21.99 -4.54 0.61
N LYS A 347 -21.22 -3.53 0.19
CA LYS A 347 -21.06 -3.13 -1.22
C LYS A 347 -19.73 -2.44 -1.46
N ASP A 348 -19.32 -2.41 -2.72
CA ASP A 348 -18.17 -1.62 -3.16
C ASP A 348 -18.37 -0.13 -2.82
N ILE A 349 -17.30 0.53 -2.38
CA ILE A 349 -17.25 1.97 -2.17
C ILE A 349 -16.26 2.55 -3.20
N PRO A 350 -16.74 2.98 -4.38
CA PRO A 350 -15.88 3.52 -5.42
C PRO A 350 -15.35 4.91 -5.06
N LEU A 351 -14.17 5.24 -5.58
CA LEU A 351 -13.72 6.61 -5.69
C LEU A 351 -14.44 7.25 -6.89
N LYS A 352 -15.42 8.11 -6.65
CA LYS A 352 -16.39 8.53 -7.69
C LYS A 352 -15.75 9.18 -8.92
N GLY A 353 -14.72 10.00 -8.73
CA GLY A 353 -13.95 10.61 -9.82
C GLY A 353 -12.90 9.70 -10.46
N PHE A 354 -12.71 8.49 -9.92
CA PHE A 354 -11.81 7.47 -10.45
C PHE A 354 -12.42 6.06 -10.26
N PRO A 355 -13.51 5.72 -10.99
CA PRO A 355 -14.36 4.56 -10.68
C PRO A 355 -13.68 3.18 -10.77
N GLN A 356 -12.54 3.09 -11.45
CA GLN A 356 -11.72 1.88 -11.49
C GLN A 356 -11.11 1.53 -10.12
N LEU A 357 -11.01 2.50 -9.21
CA LEU A 357 -10.57 2.30 -7.85
C LEU A 357 -11.75 2.27 -6.90
N ALA A 358 -11.86 1.20 -6.11
CA ALA A 358 -12.85 1.09 -5.07
C ALA A 358 -12.30 0.35 -3.85
N VAL A 359 -12.91 0.64 -2.70
CA VAL A 359 -12.92 -0.32 -1.60
C VAL A 359 -13.85 -1.44 -2.04
N ARG A 360 -13.27 -2.51 -2.55
CA ARG A 360 -14.02 -3.67 -3.03
C ARG A 360 -14.74 -4.37 -1.88
N ARG A 361 -15.87 -5.01 -2.21
CA ARG A 361 -16.68 -5.80 -1.29
C ARG A 361 -15.82 -6.80 -0.54
N ASP A 362 -14.95 -7.51 -1.26
CA ASP A 362 -13.99 -8.46 -0.67
C ASP A 362 -12.79 -7.71 -0.06
N ARG A 363 -12.57 -7.95 1.24
CA ARG A 363 -11.55 -7.28 2.06
C ARG A 363 -10.32 -8.14 2.29
N ALA A 364 -10.12 -9.22 1.54
CA ALA A 364 -8.86 -9.97 1.54
C ALA A 364 -8.06 -9.68 0.26
N PRO A 365 -6.71 -9.58 0.36
CA PRO A 365 -5.88 -9.17 -0.77
C PRO A 365 -5.70 -10.28 -1.81
N ASN A 366 -5.95 -11.54 -1.46
CA ASN A 366 -5.59 -12.68 -2.30
C ASN A 366 -6.72 -13.70 -2.50
N THR A 367 -7.97 -13.27 -2.44
CA THR A 367 -9.11 -14.14 -2.75
C THR A 367 -9.01 -14.73 -4.16
N THR A 368 -8.60 -13.93 -5.16
CA THR A 368 -8.41 -14.43 -6.52
C THR A 368 -7.34 -15.52 -6.58
N GLY A 369 -6.23 -15.35 -5.86
CA GLY A 369 -5.18 -16.37 -5.74
C GLY A 369 -5.70 -17.67 -5.11
N ALA A 370 -6.46 -17.58 -4.02
CA ALA A 370 -7.10 -18.74 -3.39
C ALA A 370 -8.04 -19.48 -4.35
N ASN A 371 -8.88 -18.74 -5.11
CA ASN A 371 -9.79 -19.30 -6.10
C ASN A 371 -9.06 -20.00 -7.26
N ILE A 372 -8.00 -19.37 -7.79
CA ILE A 372 -7.14 -19.96 -8.83
C ILE A 372 -6.55 -21.29 -8.33
N MET A 373 -6.23 -21.39 -7.05
CA MET A 373 -5.73 -22.61 -6.42
C MET A 373 -6.81 -23.64 -6.12
N GLY A 374 -8.08 -23.36 -6.44
CA GLY A 374 -9.20 -24.27 -6.23
C GLY A 374 -9.68 -24.34 -4.78
N MET A 375 -9.38 -23.33 -3.97
CA MET A 375 -9.88 -23.21 -2.61
C MET A 375 -11.30 -22.63 -2.61
N ILE A 376 -12.12 -23.01 -1.63
CA ILE A 376 -13.56 -22.68 -1.62
C ILE A 376 -13.87 -21.70 -0.48
N ARG A 377 -14.56 -20.61 -0.79
CA ARG A 377 -15.00 -19.68 0.25
C ARG A 377 -16.12 -20.30 1.10
N VAL A 378 -15.95 -20.25 2.42
CA VAL A 378 -16.99 -20.59 3.40
C VAL A 378 -17.22 -19.44 4.38
N GLY A 379 -18.20 -19.60 5.27
CA GLY A 379 -18.55 -18.61 6.27
C GLY A 379 -19.32 -17.39 5.74
N ASP A 380 -19.69 -16.53 6.67
CA ASP A 380 -20.47 -15.32 6.40
C ASP A 380 -19.60 -14.14 5.95
N ASP A 381 -20.21 -12.96 5.76
CA ASP A 381 -19.49 -11.75 5.34
C ASP A 381 -18.59 -11.18 6.46
N SER A 382 -18.75 -11.60 7.72
CA SER A 382 -17.82 -11.27 8.81
C SER A 382 -16.62 -12.21 8.87
N ALA A 383 -16.49 -13.14 7.92
CA ALA A 383 -15.51 -14.23 7.93
C ALA A 383 -15.66 -15.20 9.12
N THR A 384 -16.90 -15.43 9.59
CA THR A 384 -17.20 -16.34 10.70
C THR A 384 -18.03 -17.54 10.25
N GLY A 385 -17.98 -18.64 11.02
CA GLY A 385 -18.71 -19.87 10.74
C GLY A 385 -18.25 -20.62 9.48
N GLY A 386 -18.99 -21.67 9.10
CA GLY A 386 -18.71 -22.47 7.90
C GLY A 386 -17.55 -23.46 8.06
N LEU A 387 -17.16 -23.73 9.31
CA LEU A 387 -16.07 -24.64 9.67
C LEU A 387 -16.55 -25.81 10.55
N GLU A 388 -17.87 -26.02 10.67
CA GLU A 388 -18.46 -27.01 11.58
C GLU A 388 -17.97 -28.44 11.25
N ASP A 389 -17.90 -28.77 9.95
CA ASP A 389 -17.38 -30.04 9.45
C ASP A 389 -15.89 -30.25 9.76
N ILE A 390 -15.12 -29.15 9.85
CA ILE A 390 -13.68 -29.18 10.13
C ILE A 390 -13.44 -29.25 11.64
N ALA A 391 -14.23 -28.51 12.42
CA ALA A 391 -14.14 -28.44 13.87
C ALA A 391 -14.35 -29.82 14.53
N GLY A 392 -15.27 -30.62 13.98
CA GLY A 392 -15.59 -31.96 14.49
C GLY A 392 -14.77 -33.10 13.85
N HIS A 393 -13.91 -32.81 12.88
CA HIS A 393 -13.24 -33.81 12.05
C HIS A 393 -12.28 -34.70 12.86
N ASP A 394 -12.29 -36.01 12.59
CA ASP A 394 -11.50 -37.03 13.31
C ASP A 394 -10.23 -37.47 12.56
N GLY A 395 -9.96 -36.90 11.39
CA GLY A 395 -8.77 -37.14 10.58
C GLY A 395 -7.66 -36.11 10.82
N ILE A 396 -7.14 -35.54 9.74
CA ILE A 396 -6.09 -34.50 9.78
C ILE A 396 -6.74 -33.13 9.55
N VAL A 397 -6.50 -32.19 10.46
CA VAL A 397 -6.93 -30.79 10.36
C VAL A 397 -5.70 -29.89 10.18
N LEU A 398 -5.70 -29.10 9.11
CA LEU A 398 -4.64 -28.13 8.83
C LEU A 398 -5.22 -26.73 8.74
N VAL A 399 -4.59 -25.75 9.39
CA VAL A 399 -5.04 -24.35 9.36
C VAL A 399 -3.85 -23.47 9.01
N LEU A 400 -4.01 -22.63 7.98
CA LEU A 400 -3.05 -21.63 7.54
C LEU A 400 -3.63 -20.22 7.63
N GLY A 401 -3.11 -19.43 8.56
CA GLY A 401 -3.29 -17.97 8.64
C GLY A 401 -4.69 -17.48 9.00
N ASP A 402 -5.67 -18.38 9.19
CA ASP A 402 -6.96 -18.02 9.74
C ASP A 402 -6.82 -17.89 11.26
N ALA A 403 -7.30 -16.78 11.84
CA ALA A 403 -7.18 -16.54 13.28
C ALA A 403 -8.13 -17.40 14.12
N LEU A 404 -9.19 -17.97 13.51
CA LEU A 404 -10.20 -18.80 14.18
C LEU A 404 -10.81 -18.13 15.43
N GLU A 405 -10.95 -16.80 15.42
CA GLU A 405 -11.39 -16.02 16.59
C GLU A 405 -12.81 -16.37 17.06
N ASP A 406 -13.65 -16.82 16.14
CA ASP A 406 -15.03 -17.26 16.38
C ASP A 406 -15.16 -18.72 16.83
N GLN A 407 -14.06 -19.48 16.84
CA GLN A 407 -14.07 -20.91 17.11
C GLN A 407 -13.72 -21.23 18.58
N PRO A 408 -14.38 -22.22 19.20
CA PRO A 408 -14.14 -22.57 20.60
C PRO A 408 -12.79 -23.28 20.79
N ASN A 409 -12.36 -23.40 22.04
CA ASN A 409 -11.14 -24.16 22.40
C ASN A 409 -11.23 -25.67 22.14
N THR A 410 -12.39 -26.18 21.74
CA THR A 410 -12.63 -27.56 21.34
C THR A 410 -12.49 -27.79 19.82
N PHE A 411 -12.20 -26.74 19.04
CA PHE A 411 -12.02 -26.85 17.59
C PHE A 411 -10.94 -27.89 17.25
N GLY A 412 -11.24 -28.87 16.39
CA GLY A 412 -10.28 -29.90 15.99
C GLY A 412 -9.85 -30.84 17.12
N ALA A 413 -10.53 -30.85 18.28
CA ALA A 413 -10.18 -31.70 19.42
C ALA A 413 -10.32 -33.21 19.12
N ASN A 414 -11.14 -33.58 18.13
CA ASN A 414 -11.29 -34.96 17.69
C ASN A 414 -10.24 -35.38 16.66
N ALA A 415 -9.50 -34.43 16.09
CA ALA A 415 -8.57 -34.70 15.00
C ALA A 415 -7.41 -35.58 15.50
N LYS A 416 -7.03 -36.59 14.72
CA LYS A 416 -5.81 -37.37 14.96
C LYS A 416 -4.55 -36.52 14.85
N LEU A 417 -4.60 -35.48 14.02
CA LEU A 417 -3.56 -34.48 13.89
C LEU A 417 -4.19 -33.12 13.59
N TYR A 418 -3.85 -32.12 14.38
CA TYR A 418 -4.23 -30.73 14.15
C TYR A 418 -2.98 -29.86 14.14
N VAL A 419 -2.66 -29.29 12.98
CA VAL A 419 -1.54 -28.35 12.80
C VAL A 419 -2.09 -26.97 12.47
N TYR A 420 -1.73 -26.00 13.30
CA TYR A 420 -2.02 -24.59 13.09
C TYR A 420 -0.75 -23.86 12.65
N VAL A 421 -0.82 -23.08 11.58
CA VAL A 421 0.26 -22.24 11.06
C VAL A 421 -0.26 -20.82 10.95
N GLY A 422 0.26 -19.89 11.75
CA GLY A 422 -0.30 -18.55 11.80
C GLY A 422 0.53 -17.55 12.60
N GLN A 423 -0.01 -16.35 12.72
CA GLN A 423 0.68 -15.22 13.35
C GLN A 423 0.34 -15.06 14.84
N HIS A 424 -0.90 -15.37 15.22
CA HIS A 424 -1.46 -15.15 16.56
C HIS A 424 -2.16 -16.42 17.05
N GLU A 425 -2.25 -16.61 18.36
CA GLU A 425 -3.05 -17.67 18.97
C GLU A 425 -4.49 -17.20 19.23
N SER A 426 -5.41 -18.16 19.28
CA SER A 426 -6.81 -17.94 19.67
C SER A 426 -7.29 -19.09 20.55
N ALA A 427 -8.54 -19.05 21.02
CA ALA A 427 -9.08 -20.16 21.81
C ALA A 427 -8.92 -21.49 21.06
N ALA A 428 -9.19 -21.50 19.75
CA ALA A 428 -9.12 -22.67 18.88
C ALA A 428 -7.70 -23.22 18.63
N THR A 429 -6.63 -22.51 18.96
CA THR A 429 -5.25 -23.05 18.85
C THR A 429 -4.87 -23.89 20.07
N THR A 430 -5.65 -23.85 21.15
CA THR A 430 -5.38 -24.59 22.40
C THR A 430 -5.35 -26.11 22.19
N SER A 431 -6.24 -26.62 21.34
CA SER A 431 -6.38 -28.03 20.96
C SER A 431 -5.42 -28.46 19.84
N ALA A 432 -4.67 -27.53 19.22
CA ALA A 432 -3.74 -27.85 18.15
C ALA A 432 -2.57 -28.67 18.70
N HIS A 433 -2.27 -29.80 18.04
CA HIS A 433 -1.13 -30.64 18.37
C HIS A 433 0.19 -29.91 18.08
N PHE A 434 0.22 -29.13 17.00
CA PHE A 434 1.36 -28.30 16.62
C PHE A 434 0.90 -26.90 16.26
N VAL A 435 1.61 -25.89 16.77
CA VAL A 435 1.40 -24.47 16.46
C VAL A 435 2.71 -23.94 15.87
N LEU A 436 2.68 -23.46 14.63
CA LEU A 436 3.85 -23.01 13.89
C LEU A 436 3.80 -21.50 13.62
N PRO A 437 4.85 -20.75 13.96
CA PRO A 437 4.89 -19.30 13.76
C PRO A 437 5.11 -18.94 12.29
N ALA A 438 4.20 -18.17 11.72
CA ALA A 438 4.27 -17.64 10.36
C ALA A 438 4.58 -16.14 10.32
N THR A 439 5.24 -15.68 9.27
CA THR A 439 5.44 -14.25 9.02
C THR A 439 4.16 -13.55 8.55
N THR A 440 4.09 -12.22 8.75
CA THR A 440 3.13 -11.34 8.05
C THR A 440 3.66 -10.94 6.67
N LYS A 441 2.85 -10.25 5.87
CA LYS A 441 3.31 -9.61 4.62
C LYS A 441 4.37 -8.53 4.85
N ALA A 442 4.45 -7.94 6.06
CA ALA A 442 5.47 -6.96 6.40
C ALA A 442 6.80 -7.64 6.76
N GLU A 443 6.79 -8.91 7.17
CA GLU A 443 7.98 -9.66 7.62
C GLU A 443 8.54 -10.61 6.56
N GLY A 444 7.79 -10.85 5.48
CA GLY A 444 8.15 -11.75 4.40
C GLY A 444 8.12 -11.08 3.02
N GLU A 445 8.47 -11.85 2.00
CA GLU A 445 8.21 -11.50 0.60
C GLU A 445 7.32 -12.56 -0.04
N GLY A 446 6.55 -12.16 -1.04
CA GLY A 446 5.60 -13.01 -1.73
C GLY A 446 4.76 -12.22 -2.71
N THR A 447 3.72 -12.87 -3.24
CA THR A 447 2.80 -12.28 -4.20
C THR A 447 1.35 -12.41 -3.77
N PHE A 448 0.54 -11.43 -4.17
CA PHE A 448 -0.92 -11.49 -4.11
C PHE A 448 -1.50 -11.34 -5.51
N THR A 449 -2.67 -11.91 -5.73
CA THR A 449 -3.45 -11.76 -6.95
C THR A 449 -4.70 -10.94 -6.65
N ASN A 450 -4.79 -9.74 -7.21
CA ASN A 450 -5.92 -8.85 -6.97
C ASN A 450 -7.19 -9.30 -7.70
N TYR A 451 -8.29 -8.56 -7.54
CA TYR A 451 -9.59 -8.87 -8.14
C TYR A 451 -9.60 -8.89 -9.69
N GLU A 452 -8.67 -8.21 -10.34
CA GLU A 452 -8.51 -8.18 -11.81
C GLU A 452 -7.60 -9.29 -12.33
N GLY A 453 -7.04 -10.13 -11.44
CA GLY A 453 -6.06 -11.14 -11.83
C GLY A 453 -4.66 -10.58 -12.07
N ARG A 454 -4.34 -9.40 -11.52
CA ARG A 454 -2.98 -8.87 -11.49
C ARG A 454 -2.22 -9.47 -10.32
N VAL A 455 -1.12 -10.14 -10.62
CA VAL A 455 -0.14 -10.65 -9.65
C VAL A 455 0.77 -9.49 -9.25
N GLN A 456 0.84 -9.19 -7.97
CA GLN A 456 1.60 -8.07 -7.41
C GLN A 456 2.51 -8.55 -6.28
N ARG A 457 3.71 -7.98 -6.20
CA ARG A 457 4.72 -8.36 -5.22
C ARG A 457 4.69 -7.45 -3.99
N PHE A 458 4.98 -8.03 -2.83
CA PHE A 458 5.32 -7.30 -1.61
C PHE A 458 6.70 -7.74 -1.09
N TRP A 459 7.36 -6.84 -0.35
CA TRP A 459 8.70 -7.03 0.18
C TRP A 459 8.72 -6.95 1.70
N ARG A 460 9.74 -7.56 2.29
CA ARG A 460 9.99 -7.54 3.73
C ARG A 460 10.38 -6.14 4.19
N ALA A 461 9.58 -5.58 5.08
CA ALA A 461 9.76 -4.28 5.73
C ALA A 461 10.17 -4.38 7.20
N LEU A 462 9.89 -5.52 7.85
CA LEU A 462 10.12 -5.81 9.25
C LEU A 462 10.94 -7.10 9.43
N ASP A 463 11.60 -7.21 10.57
CA ASP A 463 12.18 -8.45 11.06
C ASP A 463 11.11 -9.32 11.72
N PRO A 464 11.02 -10.62 11.37
CA PRO A 464 10.05 -11.52 11.96
C PRO A 464 10.36 -11.79 13.44
N PRO A 465 9.33 -11.93 14.29
CA PRO A 465 9.53 -12.18 15.72
C PRO A 465 10.08 -13.60 15.97
N GLY A 466 11.06 -13.70 16.86
CA GLY A 466 11.66 -14.96 17.29
C GLY A 466 12.08 -15.89 16.16
N MET A 467 11.42 -17.04 16.07
CA MET A 467 11.65 -18.10 15.09
C MET A 467 10.63 -18.09 13.95
N ALA A 468 9.76 -17.10 13.82
CA ALA A 468 8.78 -17.05 12.74
C ALA A 468 9.45 -17.13 11.36
N ARG A 469 8.82 -17.87 10.43
CA ARG A 469 9.30 -18.09 9.06
C ARG A 469 8.14 -17.97 8.07
N PRO A 470 8.41 -17.64 6.79
CA PRO A 470 7.37 -17.68 5.76
C PRO A 470 6.72 -19.06 5.69
N ALA A 471 5.39 -19.10 5.58
CA ALA A 471 4.67 -20.37 5.65
C ALA A 471 5.04 -21.26 4.45
N TRP A 472 5.27 -20.69 3.27
CA TRP A 472 5.72 -21.41 2.08
C TRP A 472 7.03 -22.19 2.29
N LEU A 473 7.93 -21.67 3.12
CA LEU A 473 9.22 -22.31 3.41
C LEU A 473 9.02 -23.56 4.26
N VAL A 474 8.22 -23.43 5.32
CA VAL A 474 7.95 -24.49 6.29
C VAL A 474 7.06 -25.58 5.68
N LEU A 475 5.94 -25.16 5.07
CA LEU A 475 4.98 -26.04 4.42
C LEU A 475 5.59 -26.71 3.19
N GLY A 476 6.41 -25.98 2.43
CA GLY A 476 7.16 -26.52 1.29
C GLY A 476 8.14 -27.61 1.70
N ALA A 477 8.86 -27.42 2.82
CA ALA A 477 9.74 -28.45 3.37
C ALA A 477 8.96 -29.71 3.80
N LEU A 478 7.84 -29.56 4.51
CA LEU A 478 6.97 -30.69 4.86
C LEU A 478 6.44 -31.42 3.63
N ALA A 479 5.98 -30.68 2.62
CA ALA A 479 5.47 -31.26 1.39
C ALA A 479 6.56 -32.02 0.60
N ALA A 480 7.79 -31.51 0.57
CA ALA A 480 8.91 -32.16 -0.09
C ALA A 480 9.29 -33.51 0.56
N GLU A 481 9.30 -33.58 1.89
CA GLU A 481 9.53 -34.83 2.63
C GLU A 481 8.43 -35.88 2.39
N LEU A 482 7.21 -35.43 2.08
CA LEU A 482 6.09 -36.28 1.65
C LEU A 482 6.11 -36.58 0.13
N GLY A 483 7.21 -36.26 -0.57
CA GLY A 483 7.36 -36.51 -2.01
C GLY A 483 6.50 -35.62 -2.91
N CYS A 484 5.97 -34.51 -2.39
CA CYS A 484 5.05 -33.60 -3.09
C CYS A 484 5.65 -32.20 -3.29
N GLY A 485 6.78 -32.15 -4.00
CA GLY A 485 7.46 -30.91 -4.38
C GLY A 485 8.94 -30.94 -4.03
N GLU A 486 9.57 -29.76 -4.04
CA GLU A 486 10.98 -29.58 -3.75
C GLU A 486 11.18 -28.51 -2.67
N VAL A 487 12.27 -28.62 -1.91
CA VAL A 487 12.64 -27.60 -0.92
C VAL A 487 13.22 -26.39 -1.64
N VAL A 488 12.57 -25.25 -1.48
CA VAL A 488 12.95 -23.97 -2.10
C VAL A 488 13.58 -23.01 -1.09
N ARG A 489 14.36 -22.04 -1.58
CA ARG A 489 15.13 -21.10 -0.74
C ARG A 489 14.65 -19.66 -0.82
N SER A 490 13.82 -19.33 -1.81
CA SER A 490 13.29 -17.99 -2.02
C SER A 490 11.80 -18.04 -2.39
N ALA A 491 11.11 -16.91 -2.22
CA ALA A 491 9.71 -16.82 -2.65
C ALA A 491 9.59 -16.93 -4.18
N ALA A 492 10.58 -16.42 -4.93
CA ALA A 492 10.67 -16.57 -6.38
C ALA A 492 10.75 -18.05 -6.81
N ASP A 493 11.59 -18.85 -6.15
CA ASP A 493 11.67 -20.29 -6.40
C ASP A 493 10.33 -20.97 -6.07
N SER A 494 9.72 -20.60 -4.94
CA SER A 494 8.40 -21.12 -4.53
C SER A 494 7.32 -20.82 -5.57
N PHE A 495 7.33 -19.62 -6.16
CA PHE A 495 6.46 -19.20 -7.24
C PHE A 495 6.67 -20.01 -8.52
N ALA A 496 7.93 -20.21 -8.92
CA ALA A 496 8.26 -20.98 -10.12
C ALA A 496 7.74 -22.43 -10.05
N ILE A 497 7.73 -23.04 -8.87
CA ILE A 497 7.27 -24.43 -8.69
C ILE A 497 5.81 -24.57 -8.25
N MET A 498 5.00 -23.51 -8.30
CA MET A 498 3.57 -23.58 -7.93
C MET A 498 2.78 -24.57 -8.77
N GLY A 499 3.14 -24.71 -10.06
CA GLY A 499 2.43 -25.61 -10.98
C GLY A 499 0.98 -25.20 -11.22
N VAL A 500 0.72 -23.90 -11.30
CA VAL A 500 -0.60 -23.32 -11.56
C VAL A 500 -0.60 -22.70 -12.95
N ASP A 501 -1.47 -23.19 -13.85
CA ASP A 501 -1.49 -22.77 -15.26
C ASP A 501 -1.69 -21.26 -15.44
N ALA A 502 -2.48 -20.62 -14.57
CA ALA A 502 -2.68 -19.17 -14.57
C ALA A 502 -1.39 -18.37 -14.31
N PHE A 503 -0.38 -18.96 -13.67
CA PHE A 503 0.92 -18.30 -13.43
C PHE A 503 1.99 -18.77 -14.41
N ALA A 504 1.65 -19.60 -15.40
CA ALA A 504 2.61 -20.15 -16.34
C ALA A 504 3.29 -19.06 -17.15
N GLY A 505 4.63 -19.04 -17.12
CA GLY A 505 5.45 -18.07 -17.84
C GLY A 505 5.60 -16.70 -17.16
N ILE A 506 4.97 -16.48 -16.00
CA ILE A 506 5.19 -15.27 -15.20
C ILE A 506 6.38 -15.50 -14.28
N THR A 507 7.34 -14.57 -14.29
CA THR A 507 8.46 -14.55 -13.34
C THR A 507 8.34 -13.37 -12.36
N TYR A 508 9.07 -13.44 -11.26
CA TYR A 508 9.21 -12.30 -10.34
C TYR A 508 9.79 -11.05 -11.01
N ALA A 509 10.58 -11.22 -12.08
CA ALA A 509 11.10 -10.10 -12.87
C ALA A 509 9.97 -9.44 -13.68
N ASP A 510 9.08 -10.23 -14.28
CA ASP A 510 7.92 -9.72 -15.04
C ASP A 510 6.90 -9.04 -14.12
N ILE A 511 6.71 -9.57 -12.90
CA ILE A 511 5.85 -8.94 -11.88
C ILE A 511 6.40 -7.55 -11.51
N GLY A 512 7.72 -7.43 -11.33
CA GLY A 512 8.37 -6.16 -11.02
C GLY A 512 7.74 -5.43 -9.82
N ASP A 513 7.68 -4.10 -9.91
CA ASP A 513 7.07 -3.22 -8.92
C ASP A 513 5.60 -2.90 -9.23
N ARG A 514 5.14 -3.06 -10.48
CA ARG A 514 3.77 -2.72 -10.92
C ARG A 514 2.81 -3.91 -10.95
N GLY A 515 3.32 -5.12 -10.85
CA GLY A 515 2.57 -6.35 -11.06
C GLY A 515 2.30 -6.64 -12.54
N THR A 516 1.88 -7.87 -12.82
CA THR A 516 1.53 -8.35 -14.18
C THR A 516 0.18 -9.05 -14.17
N VAL A 517 -0.56 -9.01 -15.28
CA VAL A 517 -1.87 -9.66 -15.41
C VAL A 517 -1.68 -11.09 -15.91
N ILE A 518 -2.40 -12.04 -15.30
CA ILE A 518 -2.36 -13.49 -15.55
C ILE A 518 -2.50 -13.92 -17.04
N ASN A 519 -2.94 -13.03 -17.93
CA ASN A 519 -3.12 -13.31 -19.36
C ASN A 519 -2.48 -12.26 -20.30
N GLU A 520 -1.75 -11.27 -19.77
CA GLU A 520 -0.97 -10.34 -20.58
C GLU A 520 0.52 -10.59 -20.29
N ILE A 521 1.16 -11.41 -21.12
CA ILE A 521 2.63 -11.53 -21.08
C ILE A 521 3.17 -10.25 -21.72
N VAL A 522 3.42 -9.23 -20.90
CA VAL A 522 4.18 -8.06 -21.33
C VAL A 522 5.65 -8.46 -21.37
N HIS A 523 6.15 -8.84 -22.54
CA HIS A 523 7.58 -8.94 -22.75
C HIS A 523 8.19 -7.55 -22.55
N VAL A 524 8.99 -7.38 -21.50
CA VAL A 524 9.88 -6.21 -21.40
C VAL A 524 10.95 -6.40 -22.46
N THR A 525 10.71 -5.87 -23.66
CA THR A 525 11.73 -5.77 -24.69
C THR A 525 12.71 -4.68 -24.31
N GLY A 526 13.83 -5.08 -23.69
CA GLY A 526 15.17 -4.55 -23.94
C GLY A 526 15.55 -3.20 -23.30
N VAL A 527 16.50 -3.31 -22.37
CA VAL A 527 17.56 -2.34 -21.97
C VAL A 527 17.11 -1.05 -21.30
#